data_AF-A0A9X4XKN1-F1
#
_entry.id   AF-A0A9X4XKN1-F1
#
_cell.length_a   1.000
_cell.length_b   1.000
_cell.length_c   1.000
_cell.angle_alpha   90.00
_cell.angle_beta   90.00
_cell.angle_gamma   90.00
#
_symmetry.space_group_name_H-M   'P 1'
#
loop_
_entity.id
_entity.type
_entity.pdbx_description
1 polymer ?
#
loop_
_entity_poly.entity_id
_entity_poly.type
_entity_poly.pdbx_seq_one_letter_code
_entity_poly.pdbx_strand_id
1 'polypeptide(L)'
;MLDRAALGLGSDWAPDRVYLDRGPAWLRRHAEAGGGPAFLFVLTMANHAPHDRRYRGDDAPPTEPIADRELDEYLRRLRATARDYAAFRDALAAALPSRRFVIVHFGDHQPPFTAGLLGHHTPWGSVPEQFPREHLAYRTYVAIDGVNRVPTIAPDLPDEIEIAYLGTVVLEAAGLPLDPLHALRRDLMRRHGGALWFADGGRLAAAINRRMLERGLLVRH
;
A
#
# COMPACT_ATOMS: atom_id res chain seq x y z
N MET A 1 3.61 -7.88 -10.97
CA MET A 1 4.16 -6.90 -10.01
C MET A 1 5.06 -5.95 -10.79
N LEU A 2 4.95 -4.65 -10.54
CA LEU A 2 5.86 -3.63 -11.04
C LEU A 2 6.64 -3.12 -9.84
N ASP A 3 7.91 -3.51 -9.76
CA ASP A 3 8.83 -3.11 -8.70
C ASP A 3 10.19 -2.74 -9.29
N ARG A 4 11.16 -2.41 -8.43
CA ARG A 4 12.50 -1.98 -8.84
C ARG A 4 13.20 -3.03 -9.71
N ALA A 5 13.11 -4.30 -9.31
CA ALA A 5 13.78 -5.41 -9.98
C ALA A 5 13.13 -5.71 -11.34
N ALA A 6 11.80 -5.77 -11.39
CA ALA A 6 11.03 -5.99 -12.61
C ALA A 6 11.26 -4.90 -13.67
N LEU A 7 11.61 -3.69 -13.24
CA LEU A 7 11.91 -2.56 -14.14
C LEU A 7 13.40 -2.37 -14.42
N GLY A 8 14.29 -3.20 -13.84
CA GLY A 8 15.73 -3.11 -14.04
C GLY A 8 16.34 -1.81 -13.50
N LEU A 9 15.75 -1.22 -12.46
CA LEU A 9 16.18 0.07 -11.92
C LEU A 9 17.35 -0.12 -10.95
N GLY A 10 18.43 0.63 -11.16
CA GLY A 10 19.64 0.58 -10.33
C GLY A 10 19.56 1.39 -9.03
N SER A 11 18.47 2.13 -8.80
CA SER A 11 18.31 3.03 -7.65
C SER A 11 17.12 2.62 -6.79
N ASP A 12 17.33 2.59 -5.46
CA ASP A 12 16.26 2.46 -4.46
C ASP A 12 15.51 3.79 -4.22
N TRP A 13 15.73 4.81 -5.06
CA TRP A 13 15.00 6.08 -5.06
C TRP A 13 14.61 6.51 -6.48
N ALA A 14 14.19 5.59 -7.32
CA ALA A 14 13.57 6.01 -8.57
C ALA A 14 12.23 6.73 -8.27
N PRO A 15 11.89 7.81 -9.00
CA PRO A 15 10.58 8.47 -8.86
C PRO A 15 9.41 7.54 -9.04
N ASP A 16 8.31 7.78 -8.30
CA ASP A 16 7.12 6.95 -8.35
C ASP A 16 6.52 6.88 -9.76
N ARG A 17 6.58 7.99 -10.53
CA ARG A 17 6.22 8.01 -11.96
C ARG A 17 6.92 6.93 -12.80
N VAL A 18 8.18 6.57 -12.49
CA VAL A 18 8.91 5.52 -13.24
C VAL A 18 8.21 4.17 -13.12
N TYR A 19 7.55 3.91 -12.00
CA TYR A 19 6.76 2.71 -11.76
C TYR A 19 5.33 2.87 -12.29
N LEU A 20 4.66 3.95 -11.90
CA LEU A 20 3.24 4.18 -12.16
C LEU A 20 2.94 4.32 -13.67
N ASP A 21 3.81 4.98 -14.44
CA ASP A 21 3.61 5.21 -15.88
C ASP A 21 3.66 3.92 -16.70
N ARG A 22 4.22 2.83 -16.14
CA ARG A 22 4.24 1.52 -16.81
C ARG A 22 2.89 0.81 -16.74
N GLY A 23 2.07 1.13 -15.73
CA GLY A 23 0.76 0.54 -15.51
C GLY A 23 -0.21 0.75 -16.69
N PRO A 24 -0.50 2.01 -17.09
CA PRO A 24 -1.42 2.29 -18.18
C PRO A 24 -1.03 1.63 -19.50
N ALA A 25 0.27 1.63 -19.84
CA ALA A 25 0.75 0.98 -21.06
C ALA A 25 0.53 -0.54 -21.04
N TRP A 26 0.78 -1.20 -19.90
CA TRP A 26 0.52 -2.63 -19.75
C TRP A 26 -1.00 -2.94 -19.82
N LEU A 27 -1.81 -2.18 -19.08
CA LEU A 27 -3.28 -2.33 -19.05
C LEU A 27 -3.91 -2.09 -20.42
N ARG A 28 -3.38 -1.13 -21.19
CA ARG A 28 -3.83 -0.87 -22.56
C ARG A 28 -3.58 -2.06 -23.47
N ARG A 29 -2.36 -2.61 -23.48
CA ARG A 29 -2.06 -3.82 -24.27
C ARG A 29 -2.93 -5.01 -23.87
N HIS A 30 -3.14 -5.21 -22.57
CA HIS A 30 -4.04 -6.24 -22.05
C HIS A 30 -5.47 -6.06 -22.56
N ALA A 31 -5.99 -4.82 -22.53
CA ALA A 31 -7.32 -4.49 -23.01
C ALA A 31 -7.47 -4.64 -24.53
N GLU A 32 -6.48 -4.20 -25.31
CA GLU A 32 -6.45 -4.31 -26.78
C GLU A 32 -6.39 -5.77 -27.25
N ALA A 33 -5.73 -6.64 -26.48
CA ALA A 33 -5.71 -8.08 -26.71
C ALA A 33 -7.02 -8.80 -26.28
N GLY A 34 -8.08 -8.06 -25.93
CA GLY A 34 -9.35 -8.65 -25.48
C GLY A 34 -9.33 -9.16 -24.03
N GLY A 35 -8.34 -8.75 -23.23
CA GLY A 35 -8.19 -9.17 -21.85
C GLY A 35 -9.37 -8.76 -20.94
N GLY A 36 -9.72 -9.66 -20.03
CA GLY A 36 -10.72 -9.45 -18.98
C GLY A 36 -10.18 -8.61 -17.80
N PRO A 37 -10.80 -8.70 -16.61
CA PRO A 37 -10.30 -8.06 -15.40
C PRO A 37 -8.82 -8.41 -15.13
N ALA A 38 -8.06 -7.43 -14.63
CA ALA A 38 -6.65 -7.60 -14.31
C ALA A 38 -6.34 -7.04 -12.93
N PHE A 39 -5.33 -7.61 -12.28
CA PHE A 39 -4.77 -7.11 -11.03
C PHE A 39 -3.33 -6.67 -11.25
N LEU A 40 -3.00 -5.46 -10.83
CA LEU A 40 -1.66 -4.88 -10.93
C LEU A 40 -1.21 -4.43 -9.54
N PHE A 41 -0.11 -5.01 -9.08
CA PHE A 41 0.57 -4.58 -7.86
C PHE A 41 1.80 -3.77 -8.22
N VAL A 42 1.91 -2.54 -7.69
CA VAL A 42 3.01 -1.62 -7.94
C VAL A 42 3.68 -1.30 -6.60
N LEU A 43 4.98 -1.54 -6.50
CA LEU A 43 5.80 -1.20 -5.34
C LEU A 43 6.73 -0.05 -5.71
N THR A 44 6.51 1.10 -5.10
CA THR A 44 7.29 2.31 -5.34
C THR A 44 8.46 2.42 -4.36
N MET A 45 9.44 3.27 -4.67
CA MET A 45 10.68 3.39 -3.90
C MET A 45 11.11 4.84 -3.64
N ALA A 46 10.44 5.86 -4.19
CA ALA A 46 10.93 7.24 -4.11
C ALA A 46 11.10 7.73 -2.66
N ASN A 47 10.21 7.30 -1.76
CA ASN A 47 10.25 7.67 -0.34
C ASN A 47 10.97 6.64 0.55
N HIS A 48 11.68 5.67 -0.05
CA HIS A 48 12.49 4.73 0.71
C HIS A 48 13.61 5.48 1.45
N ALA A 49 13.96 4.97 2.62
CA ALA A 49 14.99 5.56 3.45
C ALA A 49 16.41 5.33 2.83
N PRO A 50 17.46 6.06 3.24
CA PRO A 50 17.42 7.18 4.18
C PRO A 50 16.91 8.52 3.65
N HIS A 51 16.41 9.29 4.61
CA HIS A 51 15.93 10.68 4.50
C HIS A 51 17.00 11.69 4.95
N ASP A 52 18.20 11.18 5.27
CA ASP A 52 19.39 11.94 5.61
C ASP A 52 20.08 12.58 4.38
N ARG A 53 19.43 12.64 3.23
CA ARG A 53 20.01 13.25 2.04
C ARG A 53 18.91 13.69 1.10
N ARG A 54 19.18 14.77 0.35
CA ARG A 54 18.23 15.29 -0.64
C ARG A 54 18.07 14.29 -1.80
N TYR A 55 16.85 13.83 -1.98
CA TYR A 55 16.37 13.12 -3.15
C TYR A 55 16.44 13.99 -4.40
N ARG A 56 17.01 13.43 -5.48
CA ARG A 56 17.34 14.15 -6.72
C ARG A 56 16.27 14.04 -7.81
N GLY A 57 15.16 13.32 -7.57
CA GLY A 57 14.03 13.29 -8.51
C GLY A 57 13.19 14.56 -8.41
N ASP A 58 12.91 15.18 -9.56
CA ASP A 58 12.45 16.57 -9.76
C ASP A 58 11.33 17.16 -8.84
N ASP A 59 11.49 18.48 -8.62
CA ASP A 59 10.52 19.58 -8.38
C ASP A 59 9.56 19.57 -7.19
N ALA A 60 9.97 19.09 -6.02
CA ALA A 60 9.34 19.60 -4.80
C ALA A 60 9.97 20.97 -4.47
N PRO A 61 9.22 22.09 -4.46
CA PRO A 61 9.79 23.40 -4.23
C PRO A 61 10.53 23.43 -2.88
N PRO A 62 11.69 24.10 -2.81
CA PRO A 62 12.37 24.30 -1.54
C PRO A 62 11.45 25.16 -0.66
N THR A 63 10.89 24.57 0.39
CA THR A 63 10.32 25.34 1.49
C THR A 63 11.38 25.45 2.58
N GLU A 64 11.31 26.54 3.35
CA GLU A 64 11.84 26.59 4.72
C GLU A 64 11.64 25.23 5.41
N PRO A 65 12.61 24.72 6.19
CA PRO A 65 12.49 23.43 6.85
C PRO A 65 11.17 23.36 7.62
N ILE A 66 10.31 22.42 7.26
CA ILE A 66 9.00 22.25 7.92
C ILE A 66 9.19 21.56 9.29
N ALA A 67 10.31 20.85 9.47
CA ALA A 67 10.67 20.14 10.69
C ALA A 67 12.18 19.82 10.72
N ASP A 68 12.57 18.80 11.49
CA ASP A 68 13.92 18.21 11.43
C ASP A 68 14.28 17.73 10.02
N ARG A 69 15.58 17.54 9.77
CA ARG A 69 16.11 17.29 8.43
C ARG A 69 15.56 16.03 7.76
N GLU A 70 15.29 14.96 8.51
CA GLU A 70 14.79 13.70 7.95
C GLU A 70 13.28 13.78 7.71
N LEU A 71 12.52 14.38 8.63
CA LEU A 71 11.10 14.63 8.45
C LEU A 71 10.84 15.61 7.30
N ASP A 72 11.63 16.68 7.16
CA ASP A 72 11.56 17.62 6.02
C ASP A 72 11.72 16.88 4.69
N GLU A 73 12.75 16.03 4.59
CA GLU A 73 13.03 15.27 3.38
C GLU A 73 11.95 14.22 3.09
N TYR A 74 11.42 13.55 4.11
CA TYR A 74 10.28 12.64 3.99
C TYR A 74 9.03 13.35 3.46
N LEU A 75 8.66 14.50 4.03
CA LEU A 75 7.50 15.28 3.61
C LEU A 75 7.68 15.79 2.18
N ARG A 76 8.89 16.18 1.80
CA ARG A 76 9.23 16.59 0.44
C ARG A 76 9.03 15.45 -0.57
N ARG A 77 9.52 14.25 -0.25
CA ARG A 77 9.31 13.05 -1.09
C ARG A 77 7.84 12.63 -1.12
N LEU A 78 7.12 12.74 0.00
CA LEU A 78 5.68 12.46 0.07
C LEU A 78 4.86 13.39 -0.83
N ARG A 79 5.23 14.68 -0.94
CA ARG A 79 4.64 15.61 -1.91
C ARG A 79 4.88 15.18 -3.36
N ALA A 80 6.08 14.70 -3.67
CA ALA A 80 6.39 14.15 -5.00
C ALA A 80 5.56 12.89 -5.30
N THR A 81 5.41 11.98 -4.32
CA THR A 81 4.50 10.83 -4.41
C THR A 81 3.06 11.26 -4.71
N ALA A 82 2.53 12.26 -3.99
CA ALA A 82 1.17 12.74 -4.21
C ALA A 82 0.97 13.33 -5.63
N ARG A 83 1.96 14.10 -6.12
CA ARG A 83 1.95 14.64 -7.50
C ARG A 83 1.98 13.53 -8.54
N ASP A 84 2.92 12.60 -8.42
CA ASP A 84 3.10 11.51 -9.38
C ASP A 84 1.88 10.57 -9.39
N TYR A 85 1.26 10.34 -8.22
CA TYR A 85 0.01 9.59 -8.10
C TYR A 85 -1.17 10.28 -8.80
N ALA A 86 -1.33 11.59 -8.62
CA ALA A 86 -2.37 12.36 -9.31
C ALA A 86 -2.20 12.29 -10.84
N ALA A 87 -0.99 12.50 -11.33
CA ALA A 87 -0.67 12.39 -12.75
C ALA A 87 -0.94 10.99 -13.31
N PHE A 88 -0.63 9.94 -12.54
CA PHE A 88 -0.95 8.56 -12.91
C PHE A 88 -2.46 8.33 -13.05
N ARG A 89 -3.28 8.84 -12.12
CA ARG A 89 -4.75 8.72 -12.21
C ARG A 89 -5.30 9.38 -13.47
N ASP A 90 -4.82 10.58 -13.78
CA ASP A 90 -5.22 11.31 -14.99
C ASP A 90 -4.81 10.56 -16.26
N ALA A 91 -3.56 10.06 -16.31
CA ALA A 91 -3.07 9.27 -17.43
C ALA A 91 -3.85 7.95 -17.60
N LEU A 92 -4.20 7.28 -16.49
CA LEU A 92 -4.99 6.05 -16.52
C LEU A 92 -6.41 6.31 -17.05
N ALA A 93 -7.06 7.38 -16.60
CA ALA A 93 -8.38 7.79 -17.07
C ALA A 93 -8.37 8.11 -18.57
N ALA A 94 -7.37 8.87 -19.03
CA ALA A 94 -7.22 9.25 -20.43
C ALA A 94 -6.89 8.07 -21.34
N ALA A 95 -6.01 7.15 -20.91
CA ALA A 95 -5.60 6.01 -21.71
C ALA A 95 -6.69 4.94 -21.85
N LEU A 96 -7.57 4.80 -20.84
CA LEU A 96 -8.54 3.71 -20.74
C LEU A 96 -9.95 4.21 -20.32
N PRO A 97 -10.58 5.12 -21.09
CA PRO A 97 -11.82 5.80 -20.69
C PRO A 97 -13.03 4.86 -20.53
N SER A 98 -13.03 3.71 -21.20
CA SER A 98 -14.10 2.70 -21.10
C SER A 98 -13.89 1.67 -20.00
N ARG A 99 -12.71 1.66 -19.35
CA ARG A 99 -12.38 0.72 -18.28
C ARG A 99 -12.53 1.40 -16.92
N ARG A 100 -12.85 0.59 -15.91
CA ARG A 100 -13.12 1.02 -14.53
C ARG A 100 -12.04 0.46 -13.62
N PHE A 101 -11.49 1.29 -12.74
CA PHE A 101 -10.42 0.89 -11.84
C PHE A 101 -10.77 1.24 -10.41
N VAL A 102 -10.38 0.34 -9.51
CA VAL A 102 -10.24 0.60 -8.08
C VAL A 102 -8.75 0.55 -7.78
N ILE A 103 -8.27 1.56 -7.08
CA ILE A 103 -6.87 1.71 -6.69
C ILE A 103 -6.83 1.70 -5.18
N VAL A 104 -6.00 0.82 -4.61
CA VAL A 104 -5.73 0.80 -3.18
C VAL A 104 -4.26 1.15 -2.97
N HIS A 105 -4.02 2.24 -2.25
CA HIS A 105 -2.69 2.77 -1.94
C HIS A 105 -2.48 2.72 -0.44
N PHE A 106 -1.36 2.15 0.01
CA PHE A 106 -1.11 1.92 1.43
C PHE A 106 0.38 2.02 1.73
N GLY A 107 0.72 2.39 2.97
CA GLY A 107 2.09 2.34 3.46
C GLY A 107 2.44 0.94 3.95
N ASP A 108 3.63 0.45 3.61
CA ASP A 108 4.15 -0.85 4.06
C ASP A 108 4.65 -0.80 5.52
N HIS A 109 5.36 0.27 5.88
CA HIS A 109 5.78 0.55 7.26
C HIS A 109 6.10 2.04 7.48
N GLN A 110 6.29 2.43 8.75
CA GLN A 110 6.77 3.77 9.11
C GLN A 110 8.25 3.95 8.75
N PRO A 111 8.70 5.15 8.33
CA PRO A 111 10.12 5.43 8.12
C PRO A 111 10.95 5.27 9.41
N PRO A 112 12.24 4.87 9.34
CA PRO A 112 13.05 4.63 10.53
C PRO A 112 13.17 5.84 11.48
N PHE A 113 13.20 7.08 10.97
CA PHE A 113 13.34 8.28 11.82
C PHE A 113 12.11 8.51 12.74
N THR A 114 10.97 7.89 12.45
CA THR A 114 9.74 8.05 13.25
C THR A 114 9.89 7.54 14.69
N ALA A 115 10.78 6.59 14.94
CA ALA A 115 11.12 6.17 16.31
C ALA A 115 11.63 7.35 17.15
N GLY A 116 12.49 8.18 16.56
CA GLY A 116 13.03 9.38 17.20
C GLY A 116 11.94 10.39 17.54
N LEU A 117 10.97 10.58 16.63
CA LEU A 117 9.79 11.43 16.87
C LEU A 117 8.90 10.91 18.00
N LEU A 118 8.92 9.60 18.24
CA LEU A 118 8.18 8.92 19.31
C LEU A 118 9.00 8.76 20.60
N GLY A 119 10.16 9.44 20.72
CA GLY A 119 10.98 9.46 21.93
C GLY A 119 12.00 8.32 22.05
N HIS A 120 12.23 7.55 20.99
CA HIS A 120 13.19 6.43 20.96
C HIS A 120 14.33 6.71 19.97
N HIS A 121 15.51 7.05 20.49
CA HIS A 121 16.70 7.25 19.68
C HIS A 121 17.48 5.94 19.55
N THR A 122 17.30 5.25 18.43
CA THR A 122 17.96 3.95 18.22
C THR A 122 18.78 3.92 16.93
N PRO A 123 19.75 2.99 16.83
CA PRO A 123 20.48 2.77 15.61
C PRO A 123 19.53 2.47 14.45
N TRP A 124 19.86 3.03 13.30
CA TRP A 124 19.10 2.93 12.06
C TRP A 124 18.65 1.48 11.77
N GLY A 125 17.34 1.27 11.60
CA GLY A 125 16.75 -0.05 11.33
C GLY A 125 16.19 -0.82 12.54
N SER A 126 16.29 -0.29 13.77
CA SER A 126 15.88 -1.00 15.00
C SER A 126 14.46 -0.67 15.51
N VAL A 127 13.66 0.03 14.69
CA VAL A 127 12.36 0.61 15.10
C VAL A 127 11.28 -0.41 15.46
N PRO A 128 11.08 -1.50 14.70
CA PRO A 128 9.89 -2.36 14.87
C PRO A 128 9.95 -3.32 16.07
N GLU A 129 10.98 -3.33 16.90
CA GLU A 129 11.10 -4.30 18.00
C GLU A 129 10.85 -3.69 19.38
N GLN A 130 10.69 -2.36 19.46
CA GLN A 130 10.74 -1.63 20.72
C GLN A 130 9.40 -1.10 21.20
N PHE A 131 8.39 -1.11 20.33
CA PHE A 131 7.05 -0.65 20.65
C PHE A 131 6.12 -1.85 20.84
N PRO A 132 5.11 -1.75 21.73
CA PRO A 132 3.97 -2.66 21.69
C PRO A 132 3.38 -2.65 20.28
N ARG A 133 2.98 -3.82 19.77
CA ARG A 133 2.57 -3.96 18.36
C ARG A 133 1.34 -3.11 17.99
N GLU A 134 0.57 -2.67 18.98
CA GLU A 134 -0.60 -1.79 18.85
C GLU A 134 -0.23 -0.30 18.74
N HIS A 135 1.05 0.03 18.93
CA HIS A 135 1.58 1.39 18.94
C HIS A 135 1.53 2.04 17.55
N LEU A 136 1.45 3.37 17.54
CA LEU A 136 1.42 4.18 16.31
C LEU A 136 2.63 3.95 15.39
N ALA A 137 3.74 3.42 15.92
CA ALA A 137 4.92 3.05 15.16
C ALA A 137 4.66 1.95 14.10
N TYR A 138 3.57 1.17 14.24
CA TYR A 138 3.15 0.14 13.29
C TYR A 138 1.94 0.53 12.46
N ARG A 139 1.37 1.72 12.67
CA ARG A 139 0.19 2.17 11.90
C ARG A 139 0.65 2.96 10.69
N THR A 140 0.24 2.54 9.51
CA THR A 140 0.36 3.30 8.26
C THR A 140 -1.03 3.68 7.77
N TYR A 141 -1.11 4.26 6.58
CA TYR A 141 -2.39 4.61 5.96
C TYR A 141 -2.81 3.56 4.93
N VAL A 142 -4.11 3.53 4.65
CA VAL A 142 -4.71 2.92 3.47
C VAL A 142 -5.67 3.94 2.85
N ALA A 143 -5.65 4.05 1.53
CA ALA A 143 -6.53 4.89 0.74
C ALA A 143 -7.14 4.06 -0.39
N ILE A 144 -8.44 4.25 -0.63
CA ILE A 144 -9.20 3.56 -1.67
C ILE A 144 -9.75 4.62 -2.62
N ASP A 145 -9.31 4.56 -3.87
CA ASP A 145 -9.65 5.50 -4.94
C ASP A 145 -10.28 4.78 -6.13
N GLY A 146 -10.95 5.56 -6.96
CA GLY A 146 -11.52 5.10 -8.22
C GLY A 146 -11.09 5.93 -9.42
N VAL A 147 -11.04 5.26 -10.57
CA VAL A 147 -10.94 5.90 -11.90
C VAL A 147 -12.07 5.34 -12.77
N ASN A 148 -12.90 6.22 -13.34
CA ASN A 148 -14.11 5.90 -14.10
C ASN A 148 -15.17 5.08 -13.32
N ARG A 149 -15.05 5.01 -11.99
CA ARG A 149 -15.98 4.36 -11.07
C ARG A 149 -15.76 4.91 -9.65
N VAL A 150 -16.82 4.91 -8.84
CA VAL A 150 -16.73 5.09 -7.38
C VAL A 150 -16.52 3.72 -6.72
N PRO A 151 -15.47 3.51 -5.89
CA PRO A 151 -15.27 2.28 -5.16
C PRO A 151 -16.42 2.00 -4.19
N THR A 152 -16.71 0.72 -3.94
CA THR A 152 -17.71 0.33 -2.95
C THR A 152 -17.08 0.31 -1.56
N ILE A 153 -17.44 1.29 -0.72
CA ILE A 153 -17.00 1.33 0.67
C ILE A 153 -18.13 0.79 1.55
N ALA A 154 -17.87 -0.31 2.25
CA ALA A 154 -18.85 -0.87 3.17
C ALA A 154 -19.06 0.12 4.34
N PRO A 155 -20.31 0.41 4.74
CA PRO A 155 -20.58 1.36 5.82
C PRO A 155 -20.08 0.87 7.18
N ASP A 156 -19.84 -0.43 7.31
CA ASP A 156 -19.30 -1.10 8.49
C ASP A 156 -17.83 -1.51 8.33
N LEU A 157 -17.10 -0.94 7.36
CA LEU A 157 -15.65 -1.08 7.27
C LEU A 157 -15.00 -0.42 8.50
N PRO A 158 -14.18 -1.14 9.29
CA PRO A 158 -13.48 -0.54 10.41
C PRO A 158 -12.49 0.54 9.97
N ASP A 159 -12.32 1.58 10.81
CA ASP A 159 -11.37 2.68 10.57
C ASP A 159 -9.91 2.23 10.53
N GLU A 160 -9.58 1.16 11.27
CA GLU A 160 -8.27 0.51 11.26
C GLU A 160 -8.43 -0.96 10.89
N ILE A 161 -7.53 -1.47 10.05
CA ILE A 161 -7.48 -2.88 9.68
C ILE A 161 -6.05 -3.41 9.77
N GLU A 162 -5.90 -4.68 10.13
CA GLU A 162 -4.64 -5.36 9.88
C GLU A 162 -4.46 -5.69 8.39
N ILE A 163 -3.23 -5.59 7.89
CA ILE A 163 -2.89 -5.78 6.47
C ILE A 163 -3.37 -7.12 5.88
N ALA A 164 -3.56 -8.14 6.72
CA ALA A 164 -4.12 -9.44 6.32
C ALA A 164 -5.54 -9.35 5.73
N TYR A 165 -6.29 -8.28 6.04
CA TYR A 165 -7.61 -8.00 5.47
C TYR A 165 -7.57 -7.18 4.18
N LEU A 166 -6.43 -6.59 3.81
CA LEU A 166 -6.32 -5.67 2.68
C LEU A 166 -6.82 -6.30 1.37
N GLY A 167 -6.48 -7.57 1.12
CA GLY A 167 -6.97 -8.27 -0.08
C GLY A 167 -8.50 -8.41 -0.11
N THR A 168 -9.15 -8.63 1.03
CA THR A 168 -10.62 -8.66 1.12
C THR A 168 -11.21 -7.27 0.85
N VAL A 169 -10.62 -6.23 1.43
CA VAL A 169 -11.04 -4.84 1.22
C VAL A 169 -10.92 -4.43 -0.25
N VAL A 170 -9.85 -4.82 -0.94
CA VAL A 170 -9.68 -4.59 -2.39
C VAL A 170 -10.81 -5.22 -3.20
N LEU A 171 -11.18 -6.47 -2.89
CA LEU A 171 -12.26 -7.18 -3.60
C LEU A 171 -13.62 -6.53 -3.36
N GLU A 172 -13.93 -6.16 -2.11
CA GLU A 172 -15.16 -5.45 -1.76
C GLU A 172 -15.22 -4.08 -2.45
N ALA A 173 -14.12 -3.31 -2.41
CA ALA A 173 -14.01 -2.02 -3.08
C ALA A 173 -14.24 -2.11 -4.59
N ALA A 174 -13.74 -3.17 -5.22
CA ALA A 174 -13.97 -3.47 -6.63
C ALA A 174 -15.39 -3.97 -6.94
N GLY A 175 -16.19 -4.31 -5.93
CA GLY A 175 -17.52 -4.90 -6.08
C GLY A 175 -17.48 -6.32 -6.65
N LEU A 176 -16.39 -7.05 -6.39
CA LEU A 176 -16.20 -8.42 -6.84
C LEU A 176 -16.84 -9.41 -5.84
N PRO A 177 -17.35 -10.56 -6.32
CA PRO A 177 -17.82 -11.60 -5.43
C PRO A 177 -16.67 -12.12 -4.56
N LEU A 178 -16.97 -12.33 -3.27
CA LEU A 178 -16.01 -12.93 -2.33
C LEU A 178 -16.14 -14.45 -2.40
N ASP A 179 -15.01 -15.13 -2.50
CA ASP A 179 -14.96 -16.56 -2.24
C ASP A 179 -15.21 -16.84 -0.74
N PRO A 180 -15.37 -18.11 -0.33
CA PRO A 180 -15.62 -18.45 1.08
C PRO A 180 -14.52 -17.98 2.05
N LEU A 181 -13.25 -17.88 1.62
CA LEU A 181 -12.16 -17.43 2.48
C LEU A 181 -12.24 -15.92 2.70
N HIS A 182 -12.46 -15.14 1.64
CA HIS A 182 -12.61 -13.70 1.73
C HIS A 182 -13.91 -13.30 2.45
N ALA A 183 -14.99 -14.06 2.27
CA ALA A 183 -16.22 -13.90 3.04
C ALA A 183 -15.98 -14.12 4.54
N LEU A 184 -15.27 -15.19 4.91
CA LEU A 184 -14.88 -15.44 6.31
C LEU A 184 -14.01 -14.30 6.85
N ARG A 185 -13.00 -13.84 6.08
CA ARG A 185 -12.12 -12.73 6.49
C ARG A 185 -12.91 -11.44 6.70
N ARG A 186 -13.84 -11.10 5.81
CA ARG A 186 -14.74 -9.95 5.98
C ARG A 186 -15.53 -10.04 7.27
N ASP A 187 -16.15 -11.18 7.53
CA ASP A 187 -16.98 -11.36 8.71
C ASP A 187 -16.15 -11.28 10.01
N LEU A 188 -14.92 -11.81 10.00
CA LEU A 188 -13.99 -11.69 11.13
C LEU A 188 -13.51 -10.24 11.32
N MET A 189 -13.12 -9.57 10.24
CA MET A 189 -12.74 -8.16 10.25
C MET A 189 -13.83 -7.31 10.92
N ARG A 190 -15.09 -7.48 10.52
CA ARG A 190 -16.23 -6.74 11.09
C ARG A 190 -16.48 -7.11 12.55
N ARG A 191 -16.43 -8.40 12.91
CA ARG A 191 -16.62 -8.86 14.30
C ARG A 191 -15.53 -8.37 15.26
N HIS A 192 -14.31 -8.24 14.78
CA HIS A 192 -13.15 -7.88 15.60
C HIS A 192 -12.64 -6.45 15.36
N GLY A 193 -13.45 -5.59 14.75
CA GLY A 193 -13.10 -4.18 14.52
C GLY A 193 -11.79 -4.01 13.75
N GLY A 194 -11.52 -4.87 12.77
CA GLY A 194 -10.32 -4.82 11.93
C GLY A 194 -9.11 -5.59 12.46
N ALA A 195 -9.17 -6.12 13.67
CA ALA A 195 -8.10 -6.93 14.25
C ALA A 195 -8.15 -8.39 13.75
N LEU A 196 -6.98 -8.99 13.52
CA LEU A 196 -6.83 -10.42 13.22
C LEU A 196 -5.87 -11.06 14.21
N TRP A 197 -4.62 -10.59 14.24
CA TRP A 197 -3.63 -10.96 15.24
C TRP A 197 -4.02 -10.42 16.61
N PHE A 198 -4.35 -9.13 16.70
CA PHE A 198 -4.66 -8.47 17.97
C PHE A 198 -5.98 -8.92 18.59
N ALA A 199 -6.86 -9.55 17.81
CA ALA A 199 -8.14 -10.04 18.30
C ALA A 199 -7.98 -11.08 19.42
N ASP A 200 -6.93 -11.92 19.35
CA ASP A 200 -6.72 -13.00 20.31
C ASP A 200 -5.25 -13.43 20.50
N GLY A 201 -4.30 -12.56 20.16
CA GLY A 201 -2.87 -12.85 20.23
C GLY A 201 -2.41 -13.85 19.15
N GLY A 202 -3.03 -13.80 17.97
CA GLY A 202 -2.63 -14.57 16.79
C GLY A 202 -3.21 -15.97 16.68
N ARG A 203 -4.06 -16.42 17.62
CA ARG A 203 -4.70 -17.74 17.52
C ARG A 203 -5.67 -17.79 16.34
N LEU A 204 -6.42 -16.72 16.09
CA LEU A 204 -7.33 -16.58 14.96
C LEU A 204 -6.55 -16.59 13.63
N ALA A 205 -5.49 -15.78 13.55
CA ALA A 205 -4.59 -15.75 12.39
C ALA A 205 -4.01 -17.15 12.10
N ALA A 206 -3.51 -17.84 13.13
CA ALA A 206 -2.95 -19.19 13.01
C ALA A 206 -4.01 -20.21 12.55
N ALA A 207 -5.24 -20.13 13.06
CA ALA A 207 -6.33 -21.01 12.66
C ALA A 207 -6.70 -20.83 11.18
N ILE A 208 -6.80 -19.58 10.69
CA ILE A 208 -7.05 -19.30 9.27
C ILE A 208 -5.91 -19.81 8.40
N ASN A 209 -4.66 -19.52 8.77
CA ASN A 209 -3.48 -19.96 8.01
C ASN A 209 -3.39 -21.49 7.94
N ARG A 210 -3.67 -22.19 9.05
CA ARG A 210 -3.76 -23.66 9.06
C ARG A 210 -4.81 -24.16 8.08
N ARG A 211 -6.00 -23.55 8.07
CA ARG A 211 -7.08 -23.92 7.16
C ARG A 211 -6.71 -23.70 5.70
N MET A 212 -6.00 -22.60 5.40
CA MET A 212 -5.50 -22.33 4.06
C MET A 212 -4.47 -23.38 3.61
N LEU A 213 -3.57 -23.80 4.50
CA LEU A 213 -2.61 -24.88 4.23
C LEU A 213 -3.32 -26.22 3.97
N GLU A 214 -4.29 -26.60 4.82
CA GLU A 214 -5.09 -27.83 4.65
C GLU A 214 -5.86 -27.88 3.32
N ARG A 215 -6.21 -26.70 2.78
CA ARG A 215 -6.94 -26.56 1.51
C ARG A 215 -6.01 -26.35 0.30
N GLY A 216 -4.70 -26.34 0.50
CA GLY A 216 -3.71 -26.12 -0.57
C GLY A 216 -3.70 -24.68 -1.12
N LEU A 217 -4.25 -23.73 -0.37
CA LEU A 217 -4.25 -22.30 -0.73
C LEU A 217 -2.94 -21.59 -0.37
N LEU A 218 -2.17 -22.19 0.55
CA LEU A 218 -0.81 -21.79 0.90
C LEU A 218 0.09 -23.03 0.84
N VAL A 219 1.36 -22.82 0.51
CA VAL A 219 2.41 -23.83 0.60
C VAL A 219 3.34 -23.49 1.77
N ARG A 220 3.89 -24.51 2.43
CA ARG A 220 4.97 -24.28 3.40
C ARG A 220 6.24 -23.97 2.61
N HIS A 221 6.84 -22.81 2.90
CA HIS A 221 8.18 -22.45 2.46
C HIS A 221 9.18 -22.76 3.57
#